data_AF-A0A5F1B659-F1
#
_entry.id   AF-A0A5F1B659-F1
#
_cell.length_a   1.000
_cell.length_b   1.000
_cell.length_c   1.000
_cell.angle_alpha   90.00
_cell.angle_beta   90.00
_cell.angle_gamma   90.00
#
_symmetry.space_group_name_H-M   'P 1'
#
loop_
_entity.id
_entity.type
_entity.pdbx_description
1 polymer ?
#
loop_
_entity_poly.entity_id
_entity_poly.type
_entity_poly.pdbx_seq_one_letter_code
_entity_poly.pdbx_strand_id
1 'polypeptide(L)'
;MKIDPVELTKKLISFKSITPKDDGAIEHIAAILKKSGFECEILEFGDKVKNLYAKYINGVPNLCFAGHVDVVPPGELKDWISDPFKPEVRDGMLYGRGAADMKGGVAAFISAMVDFVAEKFRFSGSISALITSAEESTEEHGTKAVLEWMKSKQKKIDFCIVGEPTSNEKLGDTIKIGRRGSATFKLICHGKQGHVAYPDLADNPIYKMISILSKIKDTTFDTGNKYFQPSHCEITTIDVGNNTNNLIPSSIAAGFNIRYNNTQTPDVLYKMIDAICANVTNDYKLSMQSSRDVFLSTPDRNTDIMLDAINKITGIDAVLSTNGGTSDAAFIKDICPVIEFGTINKTAHQVNECVSVDDIHKLTAIYKEFIKNYFYPTNKILNQINVIGNTPDGPLLA
;
A
#
# COMPACT_ATOMS: atom_id res chain seq x y z
N MET A 1 -30.87 2.65 1.04
CA MET A 1 -30.64 1.39 0.29
C MET A 1 -29.54 0.67 1.03
N LYS A 2 -29.73 -0.61 1.40
CA LYS A 2 -28.67 -1.40 2.00
C LYS A 2 -27.83 -2.02 0.88
N ILE A 3 -26.50 -1.97 1.01
CA ILE A 3 -25.60 -2.55 0.02
C ILE A 3 -24.97 -3.78 0.65
N ASP A 4 -25.08 -4.92 -0.03
CA ASP A 4 -24.32 -6.10 0.37
C ASP A 4 -22.85 -5.90 -0.05
N PRO A 5 -21.91 -5.84 0.91
CA PRO A 5 -20.51 -5.60 0.59
C PRO A 5 -19.92 -6.74 -0.25
N VAL A 6 -20.38 -7.98 -0.12
CA VAL A 6 -19.86 -9.12 -0.90
C VAL A 6 -20.28 -9.02 -2.36
N GLU A 7 -21.54 -8.65 -2.61
CA GLU A 7 -22.03 -8.43 -3.98
C GLU A 7 -21.37 -7.22 -4.63
N LEU A 8 -21.10 -6.15 -3.85
CA LEU A 8 -20.31 -5.03 -4.34
C LEU A 8 -18.86 -5.46 -4.64
N THR A 9 -18.21 -6.25 -3.79
CA THR A 9 -16.86 -6.78 -4.06
C THR A 9 -16.84 -7.60 -5.36
N LYS A 10 -17.80 -8.53 -5.55
CA LYS A 10 -17.94 -9.29 -6.80
C LYS A 10 -18.07 -8.34 -8.00
N LYS A 11 -18.95 -7.35 -7.89
CA LYS A 11 -19.16 -6.40 -8.98
C LYS A 11 -17.87 -5.63 -9.29
N LEU A 12 -17.13 -5.19 -8.29
CA LEU A 12 -15.85 -4.51 -8.47
C LEU A 12 -14.79 -5.43 -9.09
N ILE A 13 -14.68 -6.69 -8.67
CA ILE A 13 -13.75 -7.68 -9.25
C ILE A 13 -14.05 -7.89 -10.74
N SER A 14 -15.33 -7.84 -11.15
CA SER A 14 -15.71 -8.04 -12.55
C SER A 14 -15.19 -6.97 -13.51
N PHE A 15 -14.80 -5.80 -13.00
CA PHE A 15 -14.12 -4.77 -13.79
C PHE A 15 -12.65 -5.13 -13.92
N LYS A 16 -12.16 -5.24 -15.17
CA LYS A 16 -10.77 -5.59 -15.52
C LYS A 16 -9.86 -4.36 -15.42
N SER A 17 -9.89 -3.75 -14.24
CA SER A 17 -9.24 -2.48 -13.90
C SER A 17 -7.74 -2.65 -13.68
N ILE A 18 -7.02 -3.21 -14.65
CA ILE A 18 -5.55 -3.28 -14.57
C ILE A 18 -5.02 -1.85 -14.70
N THR A 19 -4.16 -1.45 -13.78
CA THR A 19 -3.62 -0.08 -13.67
C THR A 19 -3.13 0.46 -15.03
N PRO A 20 -3.45 1.71 -15.40
CA PRO A 20 -4.23 2.71 -14.66
C PRO A 20 -5.74 2.73 -15.02
N LYS A 21 -6.28 1.63 -15.56
CA LYS A 21 -7.68 1.60 -16.01
C LYS A 21 -8.61 1.34 -14.83
N ASP A 22 -9.76 2.02 -14.81
CA ASP A 22 -10.82 1.75 -13.85
C ASP A 22 -11.89 0.77 -14.38
N ASP A 23 -12.00 0.63 -15.71
CA ASP A 23 -12.97 -0.23 -16.42
C ASP A 23 -14.44 -0.01 -16.00
N GLY A 24 -14.79 1.20 -15.57
CA GLY A 24 -16.13 1.58 -15.12
C GLY A 24 -16.39 1.40 -13.61
N ALA A 25 -15.39 0.95 -12.85
CA ALA A 25 -15.49 0.78 -11.40
C ALA A 25 -15.73 2.12 -10.69
N ILE A 26 -15.07 3.19 -11.11
CA ILE A 26 -15.22 4.52 -10.49
C ILE A 26 -16.64 5.06 -10.71
N GLU A 27 -17.16 5.00 -11.94
CA GLU A 27 -18.53 5.44 -12.22
C GLU A 27 -19.57 4.60 -11.48
N HIS A 28 -19.32 3.29 -11.33
CA HIS A 28 -20.21 2.40 -10.58
C HIS A 28 -20.31 2.82 -9.11
N ILE A 29 -19.18 3.06 -8.45
CA ILE A 29 -19.14 3.52 -7.05
C ILE A 29 -19.78 4.92 -6.94
N ALA A 30 -19.47 5.84 -7.85
CA ALA A 30 -20.06 7.17 -7.86
C ALA A 30 -21.59 7.12 -8.01
N ALA A 31 -22.13 6.24 -8.85
CA ALA A 31 -23.58 6.08 -9.01
C ALA A 31 -24.26 5.57 -7.74
N ILE A 32 -23.61 4.66 -7.01
CA ILE A 32 -24.05 4.18 -5.70
C ILE A 32 -24.09 5.33 -4.68
N LEU A 33 -22.97 6.06 -4.54
CA LEU A 33 -22.83 7.12 -3.55
C LEU A 33 -23.78 8.30 -3.84
N LYS A 34 -23.95 8.69 -5.11
CA LYS A 34 -24.93 9.71 -5.53
C LYS A 34 -26.35 9.35 -5.10
N LYS A 35 -26.78 8.09 -5.30
CA LYS A 35 -28.11 7.62 -4.87
C LYS A 35 -28.29 7.64 -3.34
N SER A 36 -27.19 7.59 -2.60
CA SER A 36 -27.15 7.66 -1.14
C SER A 36 -26.95 9.08 -0.60
N GLY A 37 -26.98 10.11 -1.45
CA GLY A 37 -26.93 11.52 -1.05
C GLY A 37 -25.52 12.13 -0.96
N PHE A 38 -24.51 11.47 -1.53
CA PHE A 38 -23.16 12.05 -1.62
C PHE A 38 -23.03 12.94 -2.85
N GLU A 39 -22.41 14.10 -2.68
CA GLU A 39 -21.88 14.89 -3.79
C GLU A 39 -20.63 14.17 -4.34
N CYS A 40 -20.57 13.91 -5.64
CA CYS A 40 -19.51 13.11 -6.24
C CYS A 40 -18.86 13.84 -7.42
N GLU A 41 -17.54 14.01 -7.32
CA GLU A 41 -16.68 14.59 -8.35
C GLU A 41 -15.78 13.49 -8.92
N ILE A 42 -15.97 13.13 -10.20
CA ILE A 42 -15.06 12.25 -10.93
C ILE A 42 -14.02 13.16 -11.59
N LEU A 43 -12.75 12.93 -11.28
CA LEU A 43 -11.62 13.74 -11.72
C LEU A 43 -10.72 12.90 -12.63
N GLU A 44 -10.28 13.50 -13.73
CA GLU A 44 -9.43 12.85 -14.71
C GLU A 44 -8.10 13.61 -14.82
N PHE A 45 -6.98 12.91 -14.71
CA PHE A 45 -5.63 13.48 -14.81
C PHE A 45 -4.75 12.61 -15.72
N GLY A 46 -3.71 13.22 -16.30
CA GLY A 46 -2.73 12.51 -17.15
C GLY A 46 -3.38 11.76 -18.31
N ASP A 47 -2.95 10.51 -18.52
CA ASP A 47 -3.47 9.60 -19.55
C ASP A 47 -4.83 8.97 -19.16
N LYS A 48 -5.78 9.84 -18.79
CA LYS A 48 -7.15 9.48 -18.39
C LYS A 48 -7.24 8.64 -17.12
N VAL A 49 -6.32 8.85 -16.18
CA VAL A 49 -6.41 8.26 -14.84
C VAL A 49 -7.62 8.85 -14.14
N LYS A 50 -8.56 8.00 -13.75
CA LYS A 50 -9.79 8.42 -13.08
C LYS A 50 -9.66 8.32 -11.57
N ASN A 51 -10.24 9.31 -10.92
CA ASN A 51 -10.33 9.41 -9.49
C ASN A 51 -11.75 9.84 -9.09
N LEU A 52 -12.15 9.51 -7.87
CA LEU A 52 -13.41 9.92 -7.28
C LEU A 52 -13.15 10.61 -5.95
N TYR A 53 -13.67 11.82 -5.80
CA TYR A 53 -13.91 12.42 -4.49
C TYR A 53 -15.42 12.54 -4.27
N ALA A 54 -15.95 11.75 -3.33
CA ALA A 54 -17.35 11.76 -2.96
C ALA A 54 -17.52 12.21 -1.51
N LYS A 55 -18.49 13.08 -1.22
CA LYS A 55 -18.70 13.62 0.13
C LYS A 55 -20.19 13.71 0.48
N TYR A 56 -20.56 13.11 1.60
CA TYR A 56 -21.81 13.40 2.28
C TYR A 56 -21.59 14.60 3.19
N ILE A 57 -22.20 15.74 2.84
CA ILE A 57 -21.97 17.02 3.52
C ILE A 57 -22.94 17.14 4.69
N ASN A 58 -22.40 17.15 5.90
CA ASN A 58 -23.19 17.31 7.11
C ASN A 58 -22.38 18.03 8.22
N GLY A 59 -21.57 19.01 7.83
CA GLY A 59 -20.73 19.81 8.74
C GLY A 59 -19.29 19.30 8.88
N VAL A 60 -18.64 19.67 9.98
CA VAL A 60 -17.27 19.26 10.34
C VAL A 60 -17.29 18.43 11.63
N PRO A 61 -16.33 17.52 11.85
CA PRO A 61 -15.16 17.19 11.01
C PRO A 61 -15.49 16.33 9.77
N ASN A 62 -14.56 16.20 8.82
CA ASN A 62 -14.66 15.33 7.64
C ASN A 62 -13.80 14.06 7.82
N LEU A 63 -14.47 12.91 7.99
CA LEU A 63 -13.86 11.58 7.98
C LEU A 63 -13.77 11.07 6.54
N CYS A 64 -12.57 10.75 6.05
CA CYS A 64 -12.35 10.23 4.71
C CYS A 64 -11.96 8.75 4.74
N PHE A 65 -12.55 7.95 3.86
CA PHE A 65 -12.04 6.63 3.50
C PHE A 65 -11.30 6.74 2.16
N ALA A 66 -10.09 6.23 2.09
CA ALA A 66 -9.30 6.19 0.87
C ALA A 66 -9.06 4.76 0.39
N GLY A 67 -8.89 4.59 -0.91
CA GLY A 67 -8.55 3.31 -1.51
C GLY A 67 -8.43 3.36 -3.01
N HIS A 68 -8.27 2.20 -3.63
CA HIS A 68 -8.13 2.11 -5.07
C HIS A 68 -8.94 0.97 -5.69
N VAL A 69 -9.28 1.13 -6.98
CA VAL A 69 -10.01 0.12 -7.75
C VAL A 69 -9.14 -0.55 -8.80
N ASP A 70 -7.98 0.01 -9.12
CA ASP A 70 -7.02 -0.65 -9.99
C ASP A 70 -6.37 -1.85 -9.30
N VAL A 71 -5.85 -2.76 -10.10
CA VAL A 71 -5.23 -3.99 -9.65
C VAL A 71 -3.99 -4.30 -10.49
N VAL A 72 -3.02 -5.00 -9.90
CA VAL A 72 -1.89 -5.56 -10.66
C VAL A 72 -2.34 -6.59 -11.71
N PRO A 73 -1.52 -6.84 -12.75
CA PRO A 73 -1.77 -7.92 -13.70
C PRO A 73 -2.02 -9.27 -12.99
N PRO A 74 -2.89 -10.14 -13.53
CA PRO A 74 -3.18 -11.44 -12.92
C PRO A 74 -2.04 -12.45 -13.12
N GLY A 75 -1.04 -12.16 -13.96
CA GLY A 75 -0.05 -13.14 -14.39
C GLY A 75 -0.64 -14.12 -15.39
N GLU A 76 -0.11 -15.35 -15.41
CA GLU A 76 -0.50 -16.40 -16.36
C GLU A 76 -1.86 -17.00 -15.99
N LEU A 77 -2.84 -16.91 -16.90
CA LEU A 77 -4.22 -17.37 -16.63
C LEU A 77 -4.33 -18.88 -16.34
N LYS A 78 -3.38 -19.69 -16.83
CA LYS A 78 -3.34 -21.14 -16.57
C LYS A 78 -3.02 -21.50 -15.12
N ASP A 79 -2.43 -20.57 -14.36
CA ASP A 79 -2.06 -20.78 -12.95
C ASP A 79 -3.23 -20.40 -12.01
N TRP A 80 -4.30 -19.85 -12.57
CA TRP A 80 -5.54 -19.58 -11.87
C TRP A 80 -6.51 -20.76 -11.98
N ILE A 81 -7.13 -21.12 -10.85
CA ILE A 81 -8.19 -22.13 -10.79
C ILE A 81 -9.47 -21.63 -11.47
N SER A 82 -9.74 -20.33 -11.36
CA SER A 82 -10.89 -19.64 -11.97
C SER A 82 -10.45 -18.32 -12.59
N ASP A 83 -11.17 -17.84 -13.61
CA ASP A 83 -10.88 -16.55 -14.27
C ASP A 83 -10.78 -15.43 -13.21
N PRO A 84 -9.65 -14.69 -13.15
CA PRO A 84 -9.39 -13.70 -12.10
C PRO A 84 -10.41 -12.56 -12.04
N PHE A 85 -11.17 -12.34 -13.11
CA PHE A 85 -12.19 -11.29 -13.20
C PHE A 85 -13.62 -11.85 -13.28
N LYS A 86 -13.80 -13.15 -13.03
CA LYS A 86 -15.12 -13.75 -12.79
C LYS A 86 -15.16 -14.23 -11.33
N PRO A 87 -15.60 -13.36 -10.41
CA PRO A 87 -15.53 -13.66 -9.00
C PRO A 87 -16.36 -14.89 -8.65
N GLU A 88 -15.79 -15.78 -7.85
CA GLU A 88 -16.42 -17.04 -7.46
C GLU A 88 -16.24 -17.26 -5.96
N VAL A 89 -17.31 -17.69 -5.28
CA VAL A 89 -17.22 -18.11 -3.87
C VAL A 89 -17.00 -19.62 -3.83
N ARG A 90 -15.91 -20.06 -3.20
CA ARG A 90 -15.61 -21.46 -2.93
C ARG A 90 -15.23 -21.62 -1.47
N ASP A 91 -15.87 -22.53 -0.77
CA ASP A 91 -15.59 -22.85 0.64
C ASP A 91 -15.53 -21.61 1.57
N GLY A 92 -16.44 -20.65 1.35
CA GLY A 92 -16.52 -19.41 2.14
C GLY A 92 -15.50 -18.32 1.76
N MET A 93 -14.65 -18.57 0.77
CA MET A 93 -13.68 -17.61 0.23
C MET A 93 -14.16 -17.06 -1.11
N LEU A 94 -14.13 -15.73 -1.27
CA LEU A 94 -14.37 -15.05 -2.53
C LEU A 94 -13.06 -14.90 -3.29
N TYR A 95 -12.95 -15.56 -4.44
CA TYR A 95 -11.77 -15.52 -5.31
C TYR A 95 -11.90 -14.49 -6.42
N GLY A 96 -10.80 -13.83 -6.74
CA GLY A 96 -10.66 -12.90 -7.85
C GLY A 96 -9.55 -11.88 -7.62
N ARG A 97 -8.97 -11.35 -8.70
CA ARG A 97 -7.95 -10.30 -8.61
C ARG A 97 -8.57 -9.04 -8.01
N GLY A 98 -7.96 -8.55 -6.93
CA GLY A 98 -8.41 -7.44 -6.12
C GLY A 98 -9.41 -7.80 -5.02
N ALA A 99 -9.71 -9.09 -4.82
CA ALA A 99 -10.57 -9.53 -3.72
C ALA A 99 -10.00 -9.13 -2.35
N ALA A 100 -8.70 -9.34 -2.14
CA ALA A 100 -7.99 -8.87 -0.96
C ALA A 100 -7.51 -7.43 -1.14
N ASP A 101 -6.94 -7.10 -2.31
CA ASP A 101 -6.20 -5.85 -2.55
C ASP A 101 -6.73 -4.99 -3.71
N MET A 102 -7.57 -3.98 -3.48
CA MET A 102 -8.29 -3.75 -2.22
C MET A 102 -9.79 -3.57 -2.45
N LYS A 103 -10.36 -4.16 -3.50
CA LYS A 103 -11.79 -4.04 -3.84
C LYS A 103 -12.70 -4.59 -2.74
N GLY A 104 -12.24 -5.59 -1.97
CA GLY A 104 -12.90 -6.04 -0.75
C GLY A 104 -13.02 -4.93 0.31
N GLY A 105 -11.91 -4.25 0.60
CA GLY A 105 -11.86 -3.09 1.50
C GLY A 105 -12.70 -1.91 1.01
N VAL A 106 -12.62 -1.59 -0.29
CA VAL A 106 -13.44 -0.54 -0.92
C VAL A 106 -14.92 -0.83 -0.79
N ALA A 107 -15.35 -2.04 -1.13
CA ALA A 107 -16.75 -2.43 -1.00
C ALA A 107 -17.24 -2.35 0.45
N ALA A 108 -16.39 -2.74 1.41
CA ALA A 108 -16.70 -2.70 2.82
C ALA A 108 -16.92 -1.27 3.34
N PHE A 109 -16.00 -0.33 3.08
CA PHE A 109 -16.19 1.04 3.57
C PHE A 109 -17.34 1.75 2.84
N ILE A 110 -17.52 1.53 1.53
CA ILE A 110 -18.65 2.11 0.78
C ILE A 110 -19.97 1.63 1.35
N SER A 111 -20.11 0.34 1.62
CA SER A 111 -21.32 -0.23 2.21
C SER A 111 -21.56 0.30 3.62
N ALA A 112 -20.52 0.41 4.45
CA ALA A 112 -20.61 0.97 5.80
C ALA A 112 -21.06 2.44 5.79
N MET A 113 -20.49 3.26 4.90
CA MET A 113 -20.84 4.67 4.73
C MET A 113 -22.30 4.84 4.30
N VAL A 114 -22.74 4.07 3.30
CA VAL A 114 -24.12 4.11 2.80
C VAL A 114 -25.10 3.66 3.87
N ASP A 115 -24.81 2.56 4.57
CA ASP A 115 -25.67 2.05 5.64
C ASP A 115 -25.77 3.05 6.80
N PHE A 116 -24.66 3.66 7.22
CA PHE A 116 -24.66 4.66 8.28
C PHE A 116 -25.50 5.90 7.95
N VAL A 117 -25.37 6.44 6.73
CA VAL A 117 -26.17 7.58 6.28
C VAL A 117 -27.66 7.20 6.15
N ALA A 118 -27.96 6.00 5.66
CA ALA A 118 -29.33 5.52 5.50
C ALA A 118 -30.08 5.35 6.83
N GLU A 119 -29.37 5.08 7.93
CA GLU A 119 -29.95 4.98 9.28
C GLU A 119 -30.36 6.34 9.87
N LYS A 120 -30.00 7.46 9.20
CA LYS A 120 -30.40 8.83 9.57
C LYS A 120 -30.10 9.20 11.03
N PHE A 121 -28.98 8.71 11.57
CA PHE A 121 -28.48 9.20 12.84
C PHE A 121 -28.21 10.71 12.78
N ARG A 122 -28.45 11.42 13.88
CA ARG A 122 -28.21 12.88 13.97
C ARG A 122 -26.78 13.18 14.36
N PHE A 123 -25.84 13.11 13.42
CA PHE A 123 -24.43 13.41 13.69
C PHE A 123 -24.04 14.79 13.16
N SER A 124 -22.93 15.32 13.66
CA SER A 124 -22.30 16.53 13.12
C SER A 124 -20.96 16.13 12.53
N GLY A 125 -20.79 16.37 11.24
CA GLY A 125 -19.60 16.00 10.49
C GLY A 125 -19.94 15.46 9.11
N SER A 126 -18.93 15.39 8.25
CA SER A 126 -19.04 14.88 6.90
C SER A 126 -18.31 13.54 6.78
N ILE A 127 -18.73 12.73 5.81
CA ILE A 127 -18.05 11.49 5.44
C ILE A 127 -17.67 11.60 3.97
N SER A 128 -16.43 11.26 3.62
CA SER A 128 -15.95 11.28 2.25
C SER A 128 -15.27 9.98 1.84
N ALA A 129 -15.27 9.72 0.55
CA ALA A 129 -14.50 8.66 -0.09
C ALA A 129 -13.55 9.29 -1.13
N LEU A 130 -12.27 8.93 -1.08
CA LEU A 130 -11.25 9.27 -2.07
C LEU A 130 -10.78 7.98 -2.72
N ILE A 131 -11.11 7.77 -3.99
CA ILE A 131 -10.82 6.50 -4.68
C ILE A 131 -10.04 6.78 -5.96
N THR A 132 -8.92 6.09 -6.16
CA THR A 132 -8.11 6.19 -7.38
C THR A 132 -8.15 4.91 -8.21
N SER A 133 -7.68 5.01 -9.47
CA SER A 133 -7.42 3.88 -10.38
C SER A 133 -5.93 3.79 -10.76
N ALA A 134 -5.05 4.39 -9.95
CA ALA A 134 -3.62 4.43 -10.20
C ALA A 134 -2.81 4.43 -8.90
N GLU A 135 -3.15 3.53 -7.98
CA GLU A 135 -2.35 3.31 -6.77
C GLU A 135 -1.13 2.45 -7.09
N GLU A 136 -1.35 1.33 -7.79
CA GLU A 136 -0.32 0.30 -8.01
C GLU A 136 0.81 0.78 -8.96
N SER A 137 0.53 1.83 -9.75
CA SER A 137 1.49 2.58 -10.57
C SER A 137 0.88 3.90 -11.05
N THR A 138 1.70 4.83 -11.56
CA THR A 138 1.25 6.14 -12.10
C THR A 138 0.66 7.08 -11.03
N GLU A 139 1.22 7.00 -9.83
CA GLU A 139 0.75 7.71 -8.63
C GLU A 139 0.75 9.24 -8.76
N GLU A 140 1.53 9.83 -9.68
CA GLU A 140 1.45 11.27 -9.99
C GLU A 140 0.09 11.73 -10.52
N HIS A 141 -0.72 10.83 -11.06
CA HIS A 141 -2.04 11.10 -11.62
C HIS A 141 -3.19 10.51 -10.79
N GLY A 142 -2.86 9.72 -9.77
CA GLY A 142 -3.81 9.13 -8.82
C GLY A 142 -4.12 10.06 -7.65
N THR A 143 -4.11 9.51 -6.43
CA THR A 143 -4.44 10.23 -5.19
C THR A 143 -3.66 11.53 -5.04
N LYS A 144 -2.37 11.57 -5.40
CA LYS A 144 -1.55 12.79 -5.31
C LYS A 144 -2.16 13.97 -6.09
N ALA A 145 -2.64 13.73 -7.31
CA ALA A 145 -3.28 14.77 -8.12
C ALA A 145 -4.62 15.23 -7.52
N VAL A 146 -5.39 14.30 -6.95
CA VAL A 146 -6.64 14.61 -6.24
C VAL A 146 -6.37 15.51 -5.04
N LEU A 147 -5.34 15.21 -4.25
CA LEU A 147 -4.96 16.00 -3.07
C LEU A 147 -4.56 17.43 -3.44
N GLU A 148 -3.81 17.64 -4.53
CA GLU A 148 -3.51 18.97 -5.05
C GLU A 148 -4.77 19.71 -5.55
N TRP A 149 -5.67 19.01 -6.24
CA TRP A 149 -6.97 19.58 -6.61
C TRP A 149 -7.79 19.97 -5.37
N MET A 150 -7.83 19.13 -4.34
CA MET A 150 -8.54 19.40 -3.09
C MET A 150 -7.99 20.66 -2.40
N LYS A 151 -6.66 20.80 -2.35
CA LYS A 151 -5.97 21.99 -1.85
C LYS A 151 -6.37 23.24 -2.63
N SER A 152 -6.41 23.17 -3.97
CA SER A 152 -6.85 24.29 -4.83
C SER A 152 -8.31 24.69 -4.58
N LYS A 153 -9.16 23.74 -4.18
CA LYS A 153 -10.57 23.93 -3.84
C LYS A 153 -10.81 24.18 -2.35
N GLN A 154 -9.76 24.32 -1.54
CA GLN A 154 -9.82 24.50 -0.09
C GLN A 154 -10.68 23.42 0.61
N LYS A 155 -10.66 22.19 0.08
CA LYS A 155 -11.36 21.05 0.68
C LYS A 155 -10.48 20.44 1.77
N LYS A 156 -11.06 20.24 2.96
CA LYS A 156 -10.38 19.68 4.13
C LYS A 156 -10.81 18.24 4.42
N ILE A 157 -9.83 17.42 4.82
CA ILE A 157 -10.03 16.12 5.48
C ILE A 157 -9.48 16.27 6.90
N ASP A 158 -10.21 15.79 7.90
CA ASP A 158 -9.79 15.89 9.30
C ASP A 158 -9.18 14.57 9.81
N PHE A 159 -9.58 13.43 9.24
CA PHE A 159 -8.99 12.12 9.50
C PHE A 159 -9.21 11.20 8.30
N CYS A 160 -8.25 10.31 8.01
CA CYS A 160 -8.39 9.34 6.92
C CYS A 160 -8.12 7.89 7.36
N ILE A 161 -8.90 6.96 6.82
CA ILE A 161 -8.63 5.52 6.87
C ILE A 161 -8.39 5.05 5.44
N VAL A 162 -7.22 4.49 5.16
CA VAL A 162 -6.96 3.79 3.89
C VAL A 162 -7.34 2.32 4.06
N GLY A 163 -8.16 1.80 3.14
CA GLY A 163 -8.72 0.44 3.22
C GLY A 163 -7.80 -0.69 2.76
N GLU A 164 -6.49 -0.46 2.69
CA GLU A 164 -5.46 -1.45 2.32
C GLU A 164 -5.58 -2.73 3.14
N PRO A 165 -5.19 -3.91 2.61
CA PRO A 165 -5.12 -5.12 3.39
C PRO A 165 -4.02 -5.02 4.46
N THR A 166 -4.41 -4.86 5.72
CA THR A 166 -3.46 -4.69 6.84
C THR A 166 -3.33 -5.91 7.72
N SER A 167 -4.36 -6.76 7.77
CA SER A 167 -4.43 -7.92 8.64
C SER A 167 -3.50 -9.04 8.13
N ASN A 168 -2.88 -9.80 9.03
CA ASN A 168 -1.91 -10.84 8.66
C ASN A 168 -2.55 -12.24 8.61
N GLU A 169 -3.04 -12.73 9.75
CA GLU A 169 -3.62 -14.09 9.86
C GLU A 169 -5.12 -14.04 10.18
N LYS A 170 -5.58 -13.02 10.90
CA LYS A 170 -7.00 -12.82 11.22
C LYS A 170 -7.40 -11.38 10.97
N LEU A 171 -8.59 -11.17 10.40
CA LEU A 171 -9.14 -9.83 10.25
C LEU A 171 -9.14 -9.10 11.60
N GLY A 172 -8.51 -7.92 11.64
CA GLY A 172 -8.43 -7.13 12.86
C GLY A 172 -7.15 -7.31 13.66
N ASP A 173 -6.25 -8.24 13.31
CA ASP A 173 -5.03 -8.42 14.10
C ASP A 173 -4.06 -7.23 14.02
N THR A 174 -4.10 -6.44 12.94
CA THR A 174 -3.09 -5.41 12.67
C THR A 174 -3.69 -4.15 12.02
N ILE A 175 -3.34 -2.99 12.57
CA ILE A 175 -3.56 -1.66 11.98
C ILE A 175 -2.21 -1.09 11.56
N LYS A 176 -2.14 -0.39 10.42
CA LYS A 176 -0.94 0.36 10.04
C LYS A 176 -1.08 1.81 10.44
N ILE A 177 -0.13 2.28 11.25
CA ILE A 177 -0.02 3.71 11.65
C ILE A 177 1.11 4.42 10.90
N GLY A 178 1.77 3.73 9.98
CA GLY A 178 2.92 4.22 9.26
C GLY A 178 3.41 3.19 8.27
N ARG A 179 4.24 3.60 7.33
CA ARG A 179 4.93 2.72 6.38
C ARG A 179 6.36 3.19 6.20
N ARG A 180 7.26 2.25 5.92
CA ARG A 180 8.63 2.53 5.49
C ARG A 180 8.61 3.19 4.11
N GLY A 181 9.57 4.08 3.86
CA GLY A 181 9.83 4.58 2.51
C GLY A 181 10.42 3.49 1.61
N SER A 182 10.45 3.76 0.31
CA SER A 182 10.98 2.84 -0.71
C SER A 182 11.92 3.58 -1.66
N ALA A 183 13.18 3.16 -1.72
CA ALA A 183 14.18 3.70 -2.65
C ALA A 183 14.68 2.58 -3.56
N THR A 184 14.32 2.65 -4.85
CA THR A 184 14.75 1.69 -5.87
C THR A 184 15.98 2.23 -6.59
N PHE A 185 17.04 1.44 -6.60
CA PHE A 185 18.31 1.75 -7.23
C PHE A 185 18.51 0.91 -8.48
N LYS A 186 19.16 1.53 -9.48
CA LYS A 186 19.73 0.86 -10.63
C LYS A 186 21.21 1.21 -10.70
N LEU A 187 22.05 0.19 -10.67
CA LEU A 187 23.49 0.31 -10.78
C LEU A 187 23.96 -0.35 -12.08
N ILE A 188 24.80 0.34 -12.84
CA ILE A 188 25.49 -0.20 -14.00
C ILE A 188 26.99 -0.05 -13.74
N CYS A 189 27.72 -1.16 -13.76
CA CYS A 189 29.18 -1.15 -13.73
C CYS A 189 29.73 -1.40 -15.12
N HIS A 190 30.78 -0.66 -15.49
CA HIS A 190 31.44 -0.78 -16.77
C HIS A 190 32.80 -1.49 -16.64
N GLY A 191 33.22 -2.08 -17.75
CA GLY A 191 34.49 -2.77 -17.89
C GLY A 191 34.88 -2.86 -19.35
N LYS A 192 35.74 -3.81 -19.69
CA LYS A 192 36.26 -4.00 -21.04
C LYS A 192 36.00 -5.42 -21.49
N GLN A 193 35.20 -5.55 -22.55
CA GLN A 193 34.86 -6.83 -23.14
C GLN A 193 36.10 -7.55 -23.70
N GLY A 194 36.14 -8.87 -23.59
CA GLY A 194 37.24 -9.68 -24.12
C GLY A 194 36.94 -11.17 -24.11
N HIS A 195 37.85 -11.98 -24.65
CA HIS A 195 37.73 -13.43 -24.59
C HIS A 195 38.20 -13.94 -23.22
N VAL A 196 37.48 -14.88 -22.63
CA VAL A 196 37.79 -15.46 -21.30
C VAL A 196 39.20 -16.07 -21.17
N ALA A 197 39.86 -16.41 -22.28
CA ALA A 197 41.20 -17.01 -22.29
C ALA A 197 42.32 -15.96 -22.14
N TYR A 198 41.99 -14.67 -22.27
CA TYR A 198 42.94 -13.57 -22.21
C TYR A 198 42.43 -12.49 -21.22
N PRO A 199 42.29 -12.83 -19.93
CA PRO A 199 41.71 -11.93 -18.94
C PRO A 199 42.49 -10.62 -18.78
N ASP A 200 43.80 -10.65 -18.97
CA ASP A 200 44.67 -9.46 -18.88
C ASP A 200 44.38 -8.40 -19.96
N LEU A 201 43.67 -8.76 -21.03
CA LEU A 201 43.24 -7.83 -22.09
C LEU A 201 41.84 -7.23 -21.84
N ALA A 202 41.15 -7.69 -20.79
CA ALA A 202 39.79 -7.34 -20.44
C ALA A 202 39.72 -6.74 -19.02
N ASP A 203 38.54 -6.25 -18.65
CA ASP A 203 38.23 -5.79 -17.30
C ASP A 203 36.81 -6.26 -16.99
N ASN A 204 36.66 -7.27 -16.15
CA ASN A 204 35.39 -7.93 -15.94
C ASN A 204 34.54 -7.17 -14.91
N PRO A 205 33.45 -6.49 -15.33
CA PRO A 205 32.64 -5.68 -14.44
C PRO A 205 31.81 -6.52 -13.45
N ILE A 206 31.66 -7.84 -13.69
CA ILE A 206 30.94 -8.74 -12.80
C ILE A 206 31.60 -8.79 -11.41
N TYR A 207 32.93 -8.84 -11.35
CA TYR A 207 33.64 -8.87 -10.05
C TYR A 207 33.46 -7.57 -9.26
N LYS A 208 33.40 -6.42 -9.95
CA LYS A 208 33.09 -5.12 -9.34
C LYS A 208 31.68 -5.13 -8.76
N MET A 209 30.70 -5.59 -9.55
CA MET A 209 29.30 -5.68 -9.12
C MET A 209 29.15 -6.62 -7.91
N ILE A 210 29.77 -7.80 -7.90
CA ILE A 210 29.74 -8.72 -6.76
C ILE A 210 30.29 -8.04 -5.50
N SER A 211 31.44 -7.35 -5.60
CA SER A 211 32.04 -6.63 -4.48
C SER A 211 31.13 -5.52 -3.94
N ILE A 212 30.53 -4.72 -4.83
CA ILE A 212 29.60 -3.65 -4.45
C ILE A 212 28.35 -4.23 -3.77
N LEU A 213 27.68 -5.19 -4.39
CA LEU A 213 26.45 -5.78 -3.87
C LEU A 213 26.68 -6.51 -2.54
N SER A 214 27.84 -7.17 -2.35
CA SER A 214 28.20 -7.76 -1.05
C SER A 214 28.31 -6.69 0.03
N LYS A 215 29.01 -5.57 -0.25
CA LYS A 215 29.12 -4.45 0.69
C LYS A 215 27.76 -3.82 1.02
N ILE A 216 26.89 -3.65 0.02
CA ILE A 216 25.53 -3.13 0.23
C ILE A 216 24.73 -4.07 1.13
N LYS A 217 24.78 -5.38 0.87
CA LYS A 217 24.10 -6.40 1.68
C LYS A 217 24.58 -6.38 3.14
N ASP A 218 25.87 -6.20 3.35
CA ASP A 218 26.48 -6.18 4.68
C ASP A 218 26.39 -4.81 5.38
N THR A 219 25.78 -3.81 4.72
CA THR A 219 25.61 -2.47 5.29
C THR A 219 24.45 -2.45 6.28
N THR A 220 24.75 -2.12 7.54
CA THR A 220 23.73 -1.71 8.51
C THR A 220 23.32 -0.27 8.24
N PHE A 221 22.16 -0.07 7.61
CA PHE A 221 21.65 1.28 7.33
C PHE A 221 21.25 2.00 8.62
N ASP A 222 20.55 1.31 9.52
CA ASP A 222 20.19 1.75 10.87
C ASP A 222 19.80 0.54 11.73
N THR A 223 19.32 0.78 12.95
CA THR A 223 18.95 -0.27 13.92
C THR A 223 17.45 -0.31 14.24
N GLY A 224 16.62 0.39 13.46
CA GLY A 224 15.19 0.54 13.75
C GLY A 224 14.89 1.48 14.93
N ASN A 225 13.64 1.48 15.40
CA ASN A 225 13.19 2.22 16.57
C ASN A 225 11.87 1.66 17.13
N LYS A 226 11.23 2.40 18.05
CA LYS A 226 9.95 2.03 18.67
C LYS A 226 8.85 1.66 17.67
N TYR A 227 8.82 2.29 16.49
CA TYR A 227 7.74 2.09 15.53
C TYR A 227 8.18 1.33 14.29
N PHE A 228 9.46 1.35 13.93
CA PHE A 228 9.96 0.79 12.68
C PHE A 228 11.03 -0.28 12.87
N GLN A 229 10.95 -1.31 12.04
CA GLN A 229 12.05 -2.24 11.81
C GLN A 229 13.27 -1.53 11.19
N PRO A 230 14.48 -2.12 11.29
CA PRO A 230 15.65 -1.64 10.59
C PRO A 230 15.41 -1.48 9.07
N SER A 231 16.05 -0.49 8.48
CA SER A 231 16.08 -0.38 7.01
C SER A 231 16.85 -1.56 6.41
N HIS A 232 16.36 -2.12 5.32
CA HIS A 232 16.99 -3.28 4.66
C HIS A 232 16.98 -3.12 3.15
N CYS A 233 17.95 -3.77 2.50
CA CYS A 233 18.14 -3.78 1.06
C CYS A 233 17.89 -5.18 0.51
N GLU A 234 17.10 -5.26 -0.56
CA GLU A 234 16.90 -6.51 -1.31
C GLU A 234 17.36 -6.33 -2.76
N ILE A 235 18.18 -7.26 -3.23
CA ILE A 235 18.63 -7.30 -4.62
C ILE A 235 17.53 -7.95 -5.46
N THR A 236 17.02 -7.22 -6.45
CA THR A 236 15.87 -7.66 -7.24
C THR A 236 16.28 -8.22 -8.60
N THR A 237 17.35 -7.71 -9.21
CA THR A 237 17.85 -8.19 -10.50
C THR A 237 19.37 -8.04 -10.63
N ILE A 238 20.00 -8.96 -11.37
CA ILE A 238 21.40 -8.86 -11.81
C ILE A 238 21.45 -9.44 -13.24
N ASP A 239 21.88 -8.65 -14.21
CA ASP A 239 21.89 -9.05 -15.62
C ASP A 239 23.05 -8.42 -16.41
N VAL A 240 23.68 -9.24 -17.26
CA VAL A 240 24.75 -8.85 -18.20
C VAL A 240 24.20 -8.63 -19.62
N GLY A 241 23.00 -9.15 -19.92
CA GLY A 241 22.32 -8.99 -21.20
C GLY A 241 22.88 -9.86 -22.33
N ASN A 242 23.63 -10.92 -22.02
CA ASN A 242 24.10 -11.90 -23.01
C ASN A 242 24.31 -13.29 -22.40
N ASN A 243 24.29 -14.33 -23.26
CA ASN A 243 24.38 -15.74 -22.86
C ASN A 243 25.70 -16.42 -23.33
N THR A 244 26.70 -15.63 -23.73
CA THR A 244 27.93 -16.16 -24.34
C THR A 244 28.94 -16.56 -23.26
N ASN A 245 29.26 -17.85 -23.15
CA ASN A 245 30.08 -18.40 -22.06
C ASN A 245 31.60 -18.16 -22.20
N ASN A 246 32.09 -17.76 -23.37
CA ASN A 246 33.50 -17.46 -23.62
C ASN A 246 33.78 -15.94 -23.76
N LEU A 247 32.85 -15.10 -23.32
CA LEU A 247 32.91 -13.65 -23.38
C LEU A 247 32.94 -13.03 -21.97
N ILE A 248 33.97 -12.22 -21.71
CA ILE A 248 33.99 -11.27 -20.59
C ILE A 248 33.16 -10.05 -21.03
N PRO A 249 32.14 -9.60 -20.28
CA PRO A 249 31.26 -8.53 -20.75
C PRO A 249 31.86 -7.13 -20.60
N SER A 250 31.34 -6.16 -21.35
CA SER A 250 31.68 -4.73 -21.21
C SER A 250 30.90 -4.01 -20.10
N SER A 251 29.77 -4.57 -19.65
CA SER A 251 28.97 -4.00 -18.57
C SER A 251 28.09 -5.03 -17.88
N ILE A 252 27.61 -4.70 -16.70
CA ILE A 252 26.60 -5.45 -15.94
C ILE A 252 25.67 -4.46 -15.25
N ALA A 253 24.38 -4.78 -15.19
CA ALA A 253 23.37 -4.01 -14.47
C ALA A 253 22.82 -4.80 -13.28
N ALA A 254 22.50 -4.10 -12.20
CA ALA A 254 21.75 -4.65 -11.08
C ALA A 254 20.67 -3.67 -10.62
N GLY A 255 19.54 -4.23 -10.19
CA GLY A 255 18.46 -3.53 -9.51
C GLY A 255 18.37 -3.98 -8.06
N PHE A 256 18.12 -3.05 -7.15
CA PHE A 256 17.86 -3.34 -5.74
C PHE A 256 16.93 -2.30 -5.13
N ASN A 257 16.23 -2.66 -4.06
CA ASN A 257 15.31 -1.78 -3.36
C ASN A 257 15.67 -1.70 -1.88
N ILE A 258 15.70 -0.49 -1.33
CA ILE A 258 15.88 -0.26 0.10
C ILE A 258 14.54 0.19 0.67
N ARG A 259 14.01 -0.59 1.60
CA ARG A 259 12.88 -0.17 2.46
C ARG A 259 13.45 0.50 3.69
N TYR A 260 13.15 1.79 3.86
CA TYR A 260 13.81 2.59 4.88
C TYR A 260 12.85 3.21 5.90
N ASN A 261 13.31 3.35 7.14
CA ASN A 261 12.54 3.97 8.21
C ASN A 261 12.85 5.47 8.37
N ASN A 262 12.21 6.10 9.36
CA ASN A 262 12.27 7.54 9.60
C ASN A 262 13.60 8.07 10.18
N THR A 263 14.63 7.23 10.24
CA THR A 263 16.01 7.65 10.52
C THR A 263 16.83 7.87 9.24
N GLN A 264 16.28 7.50 8.08
CA GLN A 264 16.90 7.61 6.77
C GLN A 264 16.14 8.56 5.86
N THR A 265 16.82 9.05 4.83
CA THR A 265 16.20 9.76 3.70
C THR A 265 16.75 9.23 2.38
N PRO A 266 16.03 9.37 1.26
CA PRO A 266 16.53 8.98 -0.06
C PRO A 266 17.92 9.55 -0.38
N ASP A 267 18.15 10.83 -0.06
CA ASP A 267 19.42 11.50 -0.32
C ASP A 267 20.59 10.93 0.49
N VAL A 268 20.34 10.56 1.75
CA VAL A 268 21.34 9.91 2.62
C VAL A 268 21.67 8.53 2.07
N LEU A 269 20.64 7.73 1.74
CA LEU A 269 20.82 6.41 1.15
C LEU A 269 21.58 6.48 -0.17
N TYR A 270 21.24 7.43 -1.04
CA TYR A 270 21.96 7.63 -2.30
C TYR A 270 23.45 7.87 -2.07
N LYS A 271 23.79 8.80 -1.18
CA LYS A 271 25.19 9.12 -0.86
C LYS A 271 25.94 7.92 -0.27
N MET A 272 25.28 7.12 0.57
CA MET A 272 25.88 5.89 1.13
C MET A 272 26.19 4.87 0.03
N ILE A 273 25.23 4.59 -0.85
CA ILE A 273 25.39 3.63 -1.95
C ILE A 273 26.43 4.13 -2.96
N ASP A 274 26.41 5.42 -3.28
CA ASP A 274 27.39 6.06 -4.16
C ASP A 274 28.81 5.93 -3.61
N ALA A 275 29.01 6.18 -2.30
CA ALA A 275 30.29 5.99 -1.65
C ALA A 275 30.77 4.51 -1.67
N ILE A 276 29.86 3.54 -1.53
CA ILE A 276 30.20 2.12 -1.67
C ILE A 276 30.67 1.81 -3.10
N CYS A 277 29.97 2.34 -4.11
CA CYS A 277 30.35 2.17 -5.53
C CYS A 277 31.72 2.79 -5.83
N ALA A 278 31.93 4.04 -5.43
CA ALA A 278 33.17 4.79 -5.65
C ALA A 278 34.40 4.13 -5.00
N ASN A 279 34.22 3.42 -3.88
CA ASN A 279 35.28 2.66 -3.23
C ASN A 279 35.70 1.39 -3.99
N VAL A 280 34.95 0.98 -5.02
CA VAL A 280 35.26 -0.21 -5.84
C VAL A 280 35.68 0.19 -7.24
N THR A 281 35.04 1.19 -7.85
CA THR A 281 35.36 1.63 -9.20
C THR A 281 34.93 3.07 -9.45
N ASN A 282 35.63 3.75 -10.37
CA ASN A 282 35.27 5.10 -10.83
C ASN A 282 34.39 5.09 -12.10
N ASP A 283 34.11 3.90 -12.66
CA ASP A 283 33.37 3.76 -13.91
C ASP A 283 32.05 3.00 -13.69
N TYR A 284 31.06 3.73 -13.18
CA TYR A 284 29.72 3.24 -12.93
C TYR A 284 28.67 4.32 -13.17
N LYS A 285 27.42 3.90 -13.34
CA LYS A 285 26.23 4.76 -13.31
C LYS A 285 25.30 4.28 -12.23
N LEU A 286 24.96 5.16 -11.31
CA LEU A 286 23.97 4.95 -10.27
C LEU A 286 22.78 5.86 -10.53
N SER A 287 21.57 5.31 -10.45
CA SER A 287 20.35 6.10 -10.40
C SER A 287 19.43 5.57 -9.33
N MET A 288 18.65 6.46 -8.71
CA MET A 288 17.67 6.11 -7.69
C MET A 288 16.33 6.73 -8.03
N GLN A 289 15.27 5.99 -7.75
CA GLN A 289 13.89 6.46 -7.76
C GLN A 289 13.28 6.21 -6.38
N SER A 290 12.68 7.23 -5.79
CA SER A 290 11.94 7.14 -4.53
C SER A 290 10.69 7.98 -4.68
N SER A 291 9.52 7.35 -4.66
CA SER A 291 8.25 8.06 -4.87
C SER A 291 7.41 8.19 -3.61
N ARG A 292 7.58 7.28 -2.65
CA ARG A 292 6.85 7.27 -1.38
C ARG A 292 7.83 7.30 -0.21
N ASP A 293 7.75 8.39 0.54
CA ASP A 293 8.56 8.62 1.73
C ASP A 293 7.96 7.88 2.95
N VAL A 294 8.76 7.75 3.99
CA VAL A 294 8.31 7.24 5.29
C VAL A 294 7.19 8.13 5.85
N PHE A 295 6.18 7.50 6.44
CA PHE A 295 5.20 8.23 7.24
C PHE A 295 4.90 7.50 8.54
N LEU A 296 4.56 8.28 9.56
CA LEU A 296 4.12 7.81 10.85
C LEU A 296 3.05 8.78 11.36
N SER A 297 1.85 8.26 11.56
CA SER A 297 0.79 8.90 12.31
C SER A 297 0.96 8.56 13.78
N THR A 298 1.15 9.57 14.62
CA THR A 298 1.19 9.38 16.07
C THR A 298 -0.16 8.82 16.53
N PRO A 299 -0.20 7.70 17.27
CA PRO A 299 -1.44 7.18 17.82
C PRO A 299 -2.21 8.23 18.61
N ASP A 300 -3.51 8.30 18.37
CA ASP A 300 -4.43 9.29 18.92
C ASP A 300 -5.79 8.64 19.25
N ARG A 301 -6.77 9.46 19.65
CA ARG A 301 -8.14 9.01 19.90
C ARG A 301 -8.75 8.23 18.74
N ASN A 302 -8.43 8.56 17.49
CA ASN A 302 -9.00 7.87 16.33
C ASN A 302 -8.40 6.47 16.18
N THR A 303 -7.12 6.31 16.54
CA THR A 303 -6.50 4.98 16.66
C THR A 303 -7.22 4.16 17.73
N ASP A 304 -7.49 4.74 18.91
CA ASP A 304 -8.23 4.04 19.99
C ASP A 304 -9.64 3.61 19.55
N ILE A 305 -10.36 4.48 18.81
CA ILE A 305 -11.69 4.15 18.28
C ILE A 305 -11.63 2.96 17.32
N MET A 306 -10.59 2.86 16.49
CA MET A 306 -10.41 1.71 15.60
C MET A 306 -10.09 0.43 16.37
N LEU A 307 -9.22 0.51 17.38
CA LEU A 307 -8.92 -0.63 18.26
C LEU A 307 -10.19 -1.15 18.94
N ASP A 308 -11.01 -0.27 19.49
CA ASP A 308 -12.28 -0.62 20.13
C ASP A 308 -13.28 -1.22 19.12
N ALA A 309 -13.39 -0.65 17.92
CA ALA A 309 -14.28 -1.17 16.89
C ALA A 309 -13.87 -2.58 16.44
N ILE A 310 -12.57 -2.83 16.29
CA ILE A 310 -12.04 -4.16 15.98
C ILE A 310 -12.35 -5.14 17.11
N ASN A 311 -11.99 -4.80 18.35
CA ASN A 311 -12.22 -5.68 19.50
C ASN A 311 -13.70 -6.02 19.66
N LYS A 312 -14.59 -5.03 19.52
CA LYS A 312 -16.04 -5.24 19.62
C LYS A 312 -16.58 -6.26 18.60
N ILE A 313 -16.09 -6.23 17.36
CA ILE A 313 -16.61 -7.06 16.26
C ILE A 313 -15.91 -8.42 16.19
N THR A 314 -14.62 -8.47 16.52
CA THR A 314 -13.77 -9.66 16.30
C THR A 314 -13.33 -10.34 17.59
N GLY A 315 -13.38 -9.64 18.72
CA GLY A 315 -12.78 -10.08 19.99
C GLY A 315 -11.25 -10.03 20.01
N ILE A 316 -10.61 -9.40 19.02
CA ILE A 316 -9.15 -9.33 18.88
C ILE A 316 -8.64 -7.98 19.37
N ASP A 317 -7.56 -8.00 20.15
CA ASP A 317 -6.76 -6.83 20.49
C ASP A 317 -5.75 -6.58 19.37
N ALA A 318 -6.07 -5.64 18.49
CA ALA A 318 -5.23 -5.32 17.33
C ALA A 318 -3.90 -4.69 17.76
N VAL A 319 -2.85 -4.93 16.97
CA VAL A 319 -1.54 -4.31 17.17
C VAL A 319 -1.30 -3.19 16.17
N LEU A 320 -0.62 -2.13 16.63
CA LEU A 320 -0.16 -1.05 15.76
C LEU A 320 1.18 -1.43 15.12
N SER A 321 1.27 -1.30 13.80
CA SER A 321 2.43 -1.73 13.00
C SER A 321 2.84 -0.67 11.99
N THR A 322 4.12 -0.70 11.57
CA THR A 322 4.61 0.00 10.37
C THR A 322 5.20 -0.93 9.30
N ASN A 323 5.14 -2.24 9.54
CA ASN A 323 5.66 -3.28 8.65
C ASN A 323 4.88 -3.37 7.34
N GLY A 324 5.52 -3.95 6.32
CA GLY A 324 4.94 -4.21 4.99
C GLY A 324 5.45 -3.25 3.93
N GLY A 325 4.67 -3.13 2.84
CA GLY A 325 4.87 -2.22 1.71
C GLY A 325 4.56 -0.76 2.04
N THR A 326 4.04 0.00 1.08
CA THR A 326 3.61 1.41 1.23
C THR A 326 2.18 1.55 0.70
N SER A 327 1.58 2.72 0.82
CA SER A 327 0.23 3.01 0.31
C SER A 327 0.09 4.51 0.00
N ASP A 328 -1.03 4.90 -0.60
CA ASP A 328 -1.40 6.31 -0.78
C ASP A 328 -1.51 7.12 0.54
N ALA A 329 -1.52 6.45 1.70
CA ALA A 329 -1.37 7.12 3.00
C ALA A 329 -0.09 7.97 3.08
N ALA A 330 0.96 7.59 2.34
CA ALA A 330 2.20 8.35 2.24
C ALA A 330 2.00 9.77 1.67
N PHE A 331 0.95 9.98 0.86
CA PHE A 331 0.55 11.30 0.36
C PHE A 331 -0.49 11.96 1.26
N ILE A 332 -1.47 11.19 1.74
CA ILE A 332 -2.60 11.71 2.55
C ILE A 332 -2.11 12.26 3.91
N LYS A 333 -1.05 11.69 4.47
CA LYS A 333 -0.43 12.12 5.74
C LYS A 333 -0.01 13.59 5.77
N ASP A 334 0.28 14.19 4.61
CA ASP A 334 0.67 15.60 4.50
C ASP A 334 -0.52 16.56 4.67
N ILE A 335 -1.75 16.04 4.68
CA ILE A 335 -2.99 16.83 4.77
C ILE A 335 -3.78 16.54 6.04
N CYS A 336 -3.75 15.30 6.53
CA CYS A 336 -4.46 14.90 7.74
C CYS A 336 -3.83 13.66 8.41
N PRO A 337 -4.12 13.40 9.70
CA PRO A 337 -3.78 12.13 10.32
C PRO A 337 -4.46 10.96 9.58
N VAL A 338 -3.70 9.88 9.37
CA VAL A 338 -4.14 8.74 8.56
C VAL A 338 -3.71 7.42 9.18
N ILE A 339 -4.60 6.44 9.17
CA ILE A 339 -4.28 5.03 9.47
C ILE A 339 -4.69 4.17 8.28
N GLU A 340 -4.19 2.95 8.24
CA GLU A 340 -4.65 1.94 7.31
C GLU A 340 -5.25 0.76 8.08
N PHE A 341 -6.38 0.27 7.59
CA PHE A 341 -7.02 -0.91 8.15
C PHE A 341 -7.89 -1.59 7.11
N GLY A 342 -7.75 -2.90 6.93
CA GLY A 342 -8.52 -3.65 5.94
C GLY A 342 -8.39 -5.17 6.06
N THR A 343 -8.63 -5.83 4.93
CA THR A 343 -8.65 -7.29 4.74
C THR A 343 -7.31 -7.96 5.09
N ILE A 344 -7.28 -9.29 5.01
CA ILE A 344 -6.05 -10.07 5.18
C ILE A 344 -5.19 -9.98 3.91
N ASN A 345 -3.90 -9.67 4.06
CA ASN A 345 -2.98 -9.42 2.94
C ASN A 345 -2.36 -10.67 2.31
N LYS A 346 -2.57 -11.85 2.90
CA LYS A 346 -1.83 -13.09 2.61
C LYS A 346 -1.78 -13.51 1.14
N THR A 347 -2.80 -13.17 0.36
CA THR A 347 -2.91 -13.54 -1.06
C THR A 347 -2.83 -12.36 -2.03
N ALA A 348 -2.61 -11.14 -1.53
CA ALA A 348 -2.45 -9.95 -2.36
C ALA A 348 -1.33 -10.18 -3.41
N HIS A 349 -1.57 -9.71 -4.63
CA HIS A 349 -0.67 -9.83 -5.80
C HIS A 349 -0.36 -11.26 -6.27
N GLN A 350 -0.91 -12.29 -5.64
CA GLN A 350 -0.69 -13.70 -6.02
C GLN A 350 -1.78 -14.22 -6.95
N VAL A 351 -1.51 -15.35 -7.62
CA VAL A 351 -2.54 -16.13 -8.30
C VAL A 351 -3.53 -16.69 -7.28
N ASN A 352 -4.80 -16.84 -7.65
CA ASN A 352 -5.87 -17.29 -6.76
C ASN A 352 -6.05 -16.39 -5.52
N GLU A 353 -5.81 -15.09 -5.68
CA GLU A 353 -6.14 -14.08 -4.68
C GLU A 353 -7.60 -14.25 -4.21
N CYS A 354 -7.79 -14.19 -2.90
CA CYS A 354 -9.09 -14.35 -2.27
C CYS A 354 -9.20 -13.65 -0.92
N VAL A 355 -10.45 -13.46 -0.50
CA VAL A 355 -10.81 -12.93 0.82
C VAL A 355 -11.98 -13.73 1.40
N SER A 356 -12.02 -13.90 2.72
CA SER A 356 -13.16 -14.54 3.39
C SER A 356 -14.42 -13.70 3.23
N VAL A 357 -15.53 -14.35 2.86
CA VAL A 357 -16.85 -13.71 2.76
C VAL A 357 -17.30 -13.16 4.11
N ASP A 358 -17.04 -13.90 5.19
CA ASP A 358 -17.33 -13.46 6.56
C ASP A 358 -16.47 -12.25 6.95
N ASP A 359 -15.20 -12.22 6.52
CA ASP A 359 -14.30 -11.10 6.80
C ASP A 359 -14.74 -9.82 6.07
N ILE A 360 -15.28 -9.90 4.84
CA ILE A 360 -15.87 -8.73 4.16
C ILE A 360 -17.02 -8.13 5.00
N HIS A 361 -17.90 -8.98 5.53
CA HIS A 361 -19.02 -8.53 6.37
C HIS A 361 -18.54 -7.94 7.70
N LYS A 362 -17.58 -8.60 8.37
CA LYS A 362 -16.99 -8.11 9.61
C LYS A 362 -16.25 -6.79 9.41
N LEU A 363 -15.48 -6.65 8.33
CA LEU A 363 -14.77 -5.41 8.01
C LEU A 363 -15.76 -4.26 7.79
N THR A 364 -16.85 -4.51 7.08
CA THR A 364 -17.96 -3.55 6.91
C THR A 364 -18.54 -3.13 8.27
N ALA A 365 -18.76 -4.10 9.17
CA ALA A 365 -19.26 -3.82 10.51
C ALA A 365 -18.27 -3.01 11.37
N ILE A 366 -16.97 -3.29 11.27
CA ILE A 366 -15.90 -2.53 11.95
C ILE A 366 -15.88 -1.08 11.45
N TYR A 367 -15.87 -0.85 10.13
CA TYR A 367 -15.90 0.51 9.59
C TYR A 367 -17.16 1.26 10.01
N LYS A 368 -18.33 0.61 10.04
CA LYS A 368 -19.56 1.25 10.49
C LYS A 368 -19.51 1.60 11.99
N GLU A 369 -18.98 0.71 12.82
CA GLU A 369 -18.78 0.97 14.25
C GLU A 369 -17.78 2.12 14.46
N PHE A 370 -16.68 2.15 13.70
CA PHE A 370 -15.73 3.24 13.70
C PHE A 370 -16.40 4.58 13.36
N ILE A 371 -17.15 4.65 12.25
CA ILE A 371 -17.85 5.86 11.81
C ILE A 371 -18.76 6.37 12.93
N LYS A 372 -19.52 5.47 13.57
CA LYS A 372 -20.39 5.81 14.69
C LYS A 372 -19.61 6.41 15.86
N ASN A 373 -18.53 5.75 16.29
CA ASN A 373 -17.76 6.18 17.48
C ASN A 373 -16.87 7.41 17.20
N TYR A 374 -16.52 7.65 15.94
CA TYR A 374 -15.85 8.88 15.50
C TYR A 374 -16.74 10.11 15.75
N PHE A 375 -18.00 10.06 15.33
CA PHE A 375 -18.95 11.17 15.53
C PHE A 375 -19.65 11.16 16.90
N TYR A 376 -19.71 10.01 17.56
CA TYR A 376 -20.27 9.83 18.91
C TYR A 376 -19.30 9.07 19.81
N PRO A 377 -18.24 9.73 20.32
CA PRO A 377 -17.33 9.07 21.25
C PRO A 377 -18.08 8.53 22.46
N THR A 378 -17.94 7.24 22.72
CA THR A 378 -18.22 6.68 24.04
C THR A 378 -17.07 7.03 24.98
N ASN A 379 -17.36 7.49 26.21
CA ASN A 379 -16.39 8.00 27.20
C ASN A 379 -15.27 7.02 27.66
N LYS A 380 -15.09 5.86 27.03
CA LYS A 380 -13.96 4.95 27.30
C LYS A 380 -12.78 5.37 26.42
N ILE A 381 -12.00 6.35 26.87
CA ILE A 381 -10.62 6.51 26.40
C ILE A 381 -9.77 5.68 27.37
N LEU A 382 -9.28 4.52 26.95
CA LEU A 382 -8.45 3.64 27.78
C LEU A 382 -6.97 3.87 27.42
N ASN A 383 -6.22 4.41 28.39
CA ASN A 383 -4.79 4.67 28.32
C ASN A 383 -3.94 3.37 28.41
N GLN A 384 -4.00 2.44 27.46
CA GLN A 384 -2.98 1.39 27.30
C GLN A 384 -2.82 1.00 25.82
N ILE A 385 -1.93 1.67 25.11
CA ILE A 385 -1.60 1.37 23.71
C ILE A 385 -0.47 0.33 23.68
N ASN A 386 -0.78 -0.90 23.24
CA ASN A 386 0.24 -1.89 22.90
C ASN A 386 0.81 -1.56 21.50
N VAL A 387 1.98 -0.92 21.47
CA VAL A 387 2.76 -0.69 20.24
C VAL A 387 3.81 -1.78 20.15
N ILE A 388 3.83 -2.56 19.06
CA ILE A 388 4.92 -3.50 18.79
C ILE A 388 5.93 -2.81 17.86
N GLY A 389 7.04 -2.33 18.43
CA GLY A 389 8.34 -2.29 17.76
C GLY A 389 9.18 -3.43 18.33
N ASN A 390 9.86 -4.19 17.46
CA ASN A 390 10.53 -5.46 17.77
C ASN A 390 10.91 -5.67 19.26
N THR A 391 10.36 -6.73 19.86
CA THR A 391 11.16 -7.60 20.71
C THR A 391 12.16 -8.33 19.81
N PRO A 392 13.46 -8.33 20.12
CA PRO A 392 14.40 -9.15 19.38
C PRO A 392 14.12 -10.62 19.71
N ASP A 393 13.57 -11.35 18.74
CA ASP A 393 13.68 -12.81 18.72
C ASP A 393 15.17 -13.15 18.58
N GLY A 394 15.85 -13.29 19.72
CA GLY A 394 17.15 -13.94 19.78
C GLY A 394 16.94 -15.44 19.53
N PRO A 395 17.75 -16.09 18.67
CA PRO A 395 17.71 -17.53 18.57
C PRO A 395 18.28 -18.13 19.88
N LEU A 396 17.43 -18.86 20.60
CA LEU A 396 17.88 -19.91 21.52
C LEU A 396 18.48 -21.03 20.67
N LEU A 397 19.81 -20.98 20.47
CA LEU A 397 20.59 -22.15 20.10
C LEU A 397 21.79 -22.24 21.05
N ALA A 398 21.94 -23.45 21.58
CA ALA A 398 22.82 -23.87 22.67
C ALA A 398 24.32 -23.67 22.42
#